data_AF-A0A968U347-F1
#
_entry.id   AF-A0A968U347-F1
#
_cell.length_a   1.000
_cell.length_b   1.000
_cell.length_c   1.000
_cell.angle_alpha   90.00
_cell.angle_beta   90.00
_cell.angle_gamma   90.00
#
_symmetry.space_group_name_H-M   'P 1'
#
loop_
_entity.id
_entity.type
_entity.pdbx_description
1 polymer ?
#
loop_
_entity_poly.entity_id
_entity_poly.type
_entity_poly.pdbx_seq_one_letter_code
_entity_poly.pdbx_strand_id
1 'polypeptide(L)' 'MKHLAIKIPESELEILKAYCQQENRSQSEILREFIRSLKKKVRHATDS' A
#
# COMPACT_ATOMS: atom_id res chain seq x y z
N MET A 1 -7.80 -15.03 4.67
CA MET A 1 -7.33 -13.87 3.88
C MET A 1 -8.54 -13.09 3.40
N LYS A 2 -8.48 -11.75 3.34
CA LYS A 2 -9.56 -10.90 2.80
C LYS A 2 -9.06 -10.19 1.53
N HIS A 3 -9.93 -10.04 0.54
CA HIS A 3 -9.62 -9.35 -0.71
C HIS A 3 -9.86 -7.84 -0.56
N LEU A 4 -8.94 -7.02 -1.08
CA LEU A 4 -9.06 -5.57 -1.14
C LEU A 4 -9.10 -5.17 -2.62
N ALA A 5 -10.25 -4.70 -3.08
CA ALA A 5 -10.39 -4.09 -4.41
C ALA A 5 -10.45 -2.58 -4.21
N ILE A 6 -9.54 -1.84 -4.85
CA ILE A 6 -9.52 -0.37 -4.82
C ILE A 6 -9.59 0.16 -6.25
N LYS A 7 -10.35 1.23 -6.44
CA LYS A 7 -10.36 1.99 -7.69
C LYS A 7 -9.43 3.17 -7.51
N ILE A 8 -8.43 3.26 -8.35
CA ILE A 8 -7.47 4.37 -8.39
C ILE A 8 -7.39 4.89 -9.83
N PRO A 9 -7.06 6.18 -10.03
CA PRO A 9 -6.74 6.72 -11.34
C PRO A 9 -5.61 5.94 -12.02
N GLU A 10 -5.63 5.91 -13.35
CA GLU A 10 -4.63 5.20 -14.14
C GLU A 10 -3.21 5.73 -13.88
N SER A 11 -3.07 7.05 -13.72
CA SER A 11 -1.79 7.69 -13.37
C SER A 11 -1.20 7.17 -12.06
N GLU A 12 -2.03 6.91 -11.04
CA GLU A 12 -1.55 6.37 -9.77
C GLU A 12 -1.19 4.89 -9.89
N LEU A 13 -1.93 4.14 -10.71
CA LEU A 13 -1.63 2.74 -11.00
C LEU A 13 -0.30 2.59 -11.75
N GLU A 14 0.01 3.49 -12.67
CA GLU A 14 1.29 3.52 -13.38
C GLU A 14 2.46 3.74 -12.42
N ILE A 15 2.35 4.70 -11.50
CA ILE A 15 3.35 4.95 -10.46
C ILE A 15 3.57 3.69 -9.61
N LEU A 16 2.48 3.05 -9.18
CA LEU A 16 2.56 1.81 -8.39
C LEU A 16 3.26 0.69 -9.18
N LYS A 17 2.93 0.52 -10.46
CA LYS A 17 3.56 -0.50 -11.32
C LYS A 17 5.05 -0.22 -11.52
N ALA A 18 5.43 1.02 -11.80
CA ALA A 18 6.83 1.41 -11.96
C ALA A 18 7.63 1.11 -10.70
N TYR A 19 7.08 1.45 -9.52
CA TYR A 19 7.72 1.16 -8.24
C TYR A 19 7.84 -0.35 -7.97
N CYS A 20 6.80 -1.13 -8.32
CA CYS A 20 6.86 -2.60 -8.24
C CYS A 20 7.97 -3.21 -9.10
N GLN A 21 8.15 -2.69 -10.32
CA GLN A 21 9.21 -3.13 -11.22
C GLN A 21 10.60 -2.78 -10.70
N GLN A 22 10.78 -1.56 -10.17
CA GLN A 22 12.06 -1.11 -9.61
C GLN A 22 12.49 -1.97 -8.40
N GLU A 23 11.56 -2.26 -7.49
CA GLU A 23 11.85 -3.01 -6.26
C GLU A 23 11.80 -4.53 -6.47
N ASN A 24 11.42 -5.01 -7.66
CA ASN A 24 11.16 -6.41 -7.99
C ASN A 24 10.21 -7.09 -6.97
N ARG A 25 9.16 -6.35 -6.56
CA ARG A 25 8.16 -6.79 -5.58
C ARG A 25 6.76 -6.74 -6.17
N SER A 26 5.88 -7.61 -5.67
CA SER A 26 4.47 -7.59 -6.07
C SER A 26 3.73 -6.40 -5.47
N GLN A 27 2.70 -5.91 -6.16
CA GLN A 27 1.79 -4.87 -5.65
C GLN A 27 1.26 -5.20 -4.26
N SER A 28 0.95 -6.47 -4.01
CA SER A 28 0.48 -6.95 -2.71
C SER A 28 1.51 -6.78 -1.60
N GLU A 29 2.79 -7.04 -1.88
CA GLU A 29 3.86 -6.86 -0.88
C GLU A 29 4.06 -5.41 -0.52
N ILE A 30 4.12 -4.54 -1.53
CA ILE A 30 4.30 -3.09 -1.34
C ILE A 30 3.12 -2.50 -0.58
N LEU A 31 1.89 -2.84 -0.97
CA LEU A 31 0.69 -2.38 -0.26
C LEU A 31 0.64 -2.90 1.18
N ARG A 32 1.02 -4.17 1.43
CA ARG A 32 1.07 -4.71 2.79
C ARG A 32 2.12 -4.02 3.65
N GLU A 33 3.28 -3.73 3.09
CA GLU A 33 4.35 -3.00 3.79
C GLU A 33 3.91 -1.56 4.10
N PHE A 34 3.30 -0.89 3.13
CA PHE A 34 2.71 0.43 3.33
C PHE A 34 1.67 0.42 4.46
N ILE A 35 0.70 -0.51 4.42
CA ILE A 35 -0.31 -0.67 5.48
C ILE A 35 0.33 -0.95 6.85
N ARG A 36 1.39 -1.76 6.91
CA ARG A 36 2.14 -2.01 8.15
C ARG A 36 2.85 -0.76 8.65
N SER A 37 3.37 0.08 7.75
CA SER A 37 3.95 1.37 8.11
C SER A 37 2.89 2.33 8.68
N LEU A 38 1.66 2.28 8.16
CA LEU A 38 0.53 3.07 8.67
C LEU A 38 0.19 2.71 10.12
N LYS A 39 0.38 1.44 10.55
CA LYS A 39 0.15 1.02 11.94
C LYS A 39 0.96 1.85 12.94
N LYS A 40 2.18 2.27 12.58
CA LYS A 40 3.01 3.14 13.44
C LYS A 40 2.38 4.53 13.61
N LYS A 41 1.66 5.01 12.60
CA LYS A 41 0.97 6.31 12.61
C LYS A 41 -0.40 6.23 13.31
N VAL A 42 -1.14 5.12 13.12
CA VAL A 42 -2.46 4.90 13.74
C VAL A 42 -2.38 4.74 15.26
N ARG A 43 -1.25 4.26 15.81
CA ARG A 43 -1.07 4.15 17.28
C ARG A 43 -1.16 5.48 18.03
N HIS A 44 -1.08 6.63 17.35
CA HIS A 44 -1.34 7.93 17.97
C HIS A 44 -2.79 8.41 17.85
N ALA A 45 -3.68 7.66 17.19
CA ALA A 45 -5.06 8.08 16.90
C ALA A 45 -6.13 7.35 17.74
N THR A 46 -5.77 6.30 18.49
CA THR A 46 -6.73 5.52 19.30
C THR A 46 -6.40 5.46 20.79
N ASP A 47 -5.39 6.20 21.24
CA ASP A 47 -5.13 6.47 22.65
C ASP A 47 -5.48 7.94 22.94
N SER A 48 -6.78 8.26 22.99
CA SER A 48 -7.34 9.51 23.53
C SER A 48 -8.79 9.27 23.97
#